data_AF-A0A553PND1-F1
#
_entry.id   AF-A0A553PND1-F1
#
_cell.length_a   1.000
_cell.length_b   1.000
_cell.length_c   1.000
_cell.angle_alpha   90.00
_cell.angle_beta   90.00
_cell.angle_gamma   90.00
#
_symmetry.space_group_name_H-M   'P 1'
#
loop_
_entity.id
_entity.type
_entity.pdbx_description
1 polymer ?
#
loop_
_entity_poly.entity_id
_entity_poly.type
_entity_poly.pdbx_seq_one_letter_code
_entity_poly.pdbx_strand_id
1 'polypeptide(L)'
;MFNCPSCPSHNVRTIKKYYPGYRMRLYYRLTDNEMAMERLCQLACEEEILDLCDISRNPMVLNASSYYPLVWRFLPALDAQVDLMLSRDLDSDITAREQAAVSEFLQQENKTFHIMRDHKDHTIEILGGTWAVKLDHGLTRHLMVKGMKKMLQDPTVLNIGKDRGLDQFLLVRYVWPLARKARIIFAHDSFHCMSYPFSIGFPTQREQSEAGNFIGAVRTVNEPLKMDKFQSLMSKL
;
A
#
# COMPACT_ATOMS: atom_id res chain seq x y z
N MET A 1 -5.42 6.82 -16.02
CA MET A 1 -6.23 5.63 -16.40
C MET A 1 -5.94 4.56 -15.36
N PHE A 2 -6.96 4.00 -14.69
CA PHE A 2 -6.72 2.85 -13.83
C PHE A 2 -6.28 1.68 -14.70
N ASN A 3 -5.05 1.20 -14.54
CA ASN A 3 -4.57 0.01 -15.26
C ASN A 3 -5.30 -1.29 -14.81
N CYS A 4 -6.19 -1.18 -13.82
CA CYS A 4 -7.01 -2.28 -13.31
C CYS A 4 -8.35 -1.74 -12.74
N PRO A 5 -9.42 -1.70 -13.54
CA PRO A 5 -10.74 -1.21 -13.09
C PRO A 5 -11.37 -2.04 -11.97
N SER A 6 -11.05 -3.34 -11.89
CA SER A 6 -11.59 -4.27 -10.88
C SER A 6 -10.79 -4.29 -9.57
N CYS A 7 -9.66 -3.58 -9.51
CA CYS A 7 -8.77 -3.64 -8.35
C CYS A 7 -9.37 -3.08 -7.06
N PRO A 8 -10.10 -1.94 -7.07
CA PRO A 8 -10.75 -1.45 -5.85
C PRO A 8 -11.68 -2.48 -5.20
N SER A 9 -12.60 -3.07 -5.97
CA SER A 9 -13.56 -4.05 -5.42
C SER A 9 -12.88 -5.34 -4.98
N HIS A 10 -11.83 -5.78 -5.68
CA HIS A 10 -11.06 -6.92 -5.22
C HIS A 10 -10.34 -6.63 -3.91
N ASN A 11 -9.65 -5.49 -3.80
CA ASN A 11 -8.90 -5.16 -2.59
C ASN A 11 -9.80 -5.01 -1.38
N VAL A 12 -11.02 -4.48 -1.54
CA VAL A 12 -12.03 -4.50 -0.47
C VAL A 12 -12.31 -5.93 0.00
N ARG A 13 -12.53 -6.89 -0.92
CA ARG A 13 -12.77 -8.30 -0.55
C ARG A 13 -11.58 -8.93 0.16
N THR A 14 -10.35 -8.68 -0.30
CA THR A 14 -9.15 -9.26 0.34
C THR A 14 -8.82 -8.60 1.67
N ILE A 15 -9.06 -7.30 1.83
CA ILE A 15 -8.93 -6.60 3.12
C ILE A 15 -9.93 -7.18 4.13
N LYS A 16 -11.20 -7.38 3.76
CA LYS A 16 -12.18 -8.03 4.64
C LYS A 16 -11.74 -9.41 5.11
N LYS A 17 -11.04 -10.16 4.25
CA LYS A 17 -10.52 -11.50 4.56
C LYS A 17 -9.27 -11.47 5.45
N TYR A 18 -8.28 -10.66 5.10
CA TYR A 18 -6.94 -10.72 5.73
C TYR A 18 -6.73 -9.68 6.83
N TYR A 19 -7.46 -8.56 6.78
CA TYR A 19 -7.32 -7.43 7.69
C TYR A 19 -8.69 -6.97 8.19
N PRO A 20 -9.44 -7.82 8.93
CA PRO A 20 -10.71 -7.43 9.51
C PRO A 20 -10.53 -6.21 10.43
N GLY A 21 -11.42 -5.22 10.29
CA GLY A 21 -11.35 -3.94 11.02
C GLY A 21 -10.52 -2.84 10.35
N TYR A 22 -9.82 -3.14 9.24
CA TYR A 22 -9.07 -2.14 8.49
C TYR A 22 -9.95 -1.43 7.45
N ARG A 23 -9.60 -0.18 7.16
CA ARG A 23 -10.20 0.62 6.09
C ARG A 23 -9.25 0.76 4.91
N MET A 24 -9.79 0.69 3.71
CA MET A 24 -9.11 1.00 2.47
C MET A 24 -9.31 2.48 2.14
N ARG A 25 -8.23 3.27 2.16
CA ARG A 25 -8.27 4.65 1.69
C ARG A 25 -7.79 4.75 0.25
N LEU A 26 -8.69 5.05 -0.67
CA LEU A 26 -8.39 5.17 -2.09
C LEU A 26 -8.28 6.64 -2.49
N TYR A 27 -7.06 7.09 -2.76
CA TYR A 27 -6.82 8.42 -3.29
C TYR A 27 -7.04 8.46 -4.80
N TYR A 28 -7.79 9.45 -5.27
CA TYR A 28 -8.12 9.57 -6.68
C TYR A 28 -8.01 11.01 -7.18
N ARG A 29 -7.83 11.11 -8.50
CA ARG A 29 -8.01 12.32 -9.30
C ARG A 29 -8.73 11.91 -10.57
N LEU A 30 -10.02 12.19 -10.65
CA LEU A 30 -10.84 11.95 -11.83
C LEU A 30 -11.19 13.30 -12.44
N THR A 31 -10.62 13.59 -13.60
CA THR A 31 -11.04 14.71 -14.46
C THR A 31 -11.92 14.12 -15.56
N ASP A 32 -13.17 14.56 -15.64
CA ASP A 32 -14.10 14.27 -16.74
C ASP A 32 -14.31 12.77 -17.04
N ASN A 33 -14.36 11.93 -16.00
CA ASN A 33 -14.65 10.50 -16.12
C ASN A 33 -15.82 10.09 -15.22
N GLU A 34 -17.02 10.45 -15.65
CA GLU A 34 -18.28 10.21 -14.92
C GLU A 34 -18.51 8.73 -14.65
N MET A 35 -18.27 7.86 -15.63
CA MET A 35 -18.46 6.41 -15.47
C MET A 35 -17.52 5.81 -14.41
N ALA A 36 -16.25 6.24 -14.35
CA ALA A 36 -15.34 5.79 -13.31
C ALA A 36 -15.77 6.31 -11.94
N MET A 37 -16.24 7.56 -11.85
CA MET A 37 -16.72 8.14 -10.60
C MET A 37 -17.99 7.43 -10.11
N GLU A 38 -18.94 7.15 -10.99
CA GLU A 38 -20.17 6.41 -10.68
C GLU A 38 -19.86 5.03 -10.11
N ARG A 39 -18.96 4.28 -10.74
CA ARG A 39 -18.53 2.95 -10.24
C ARG A 39 -17.84 3.03 -8.88
N LEU A 40 -17.01 4.04 -8.65
CA LEU A 40 -16.36 4.23 -7.35
C LEU A 40 -17.38 4.62 -6.28
N CYS A 41 -18.31 5.53 -6.58
CA CYS A 41 -19.39 5.92 -5.69
C CYS A 41 -20.25 4.71 -5.31
N GLN A 42 -20.68 3.93 -6.30
CA GLN A 42 -21.47 2.71 -6.06
C GLN A 42 -20.72 1.77 -5.11
N LEU A 43 -19.44 1.50 -5.39
CA LEU A 43 -18.64 0.64 -4.53
C LEU A 43 -18.51 1.19 -3.11
N ALA A 44 -18.27 2.49 -2.95
CA ALA A 44 -18.15 3.11 -1.63
C ALA A 44 -19.48 3.14 -0.86
N CYS A 45 -20.62 3.21 -1.55
CA CYS A 45 -21.94 3.06 -0.94
C CYS A 45 -22.22 1.63 -0.46
N GLU A 46 -21.70 0.62 -1.18
CA GLU A 46 -21.86 -0.80 -0.83
C GLU A 46 -20.84 -1.27 0.23
N GLU A 47 -19.71 -0.58 0.35
CA GLU A 47 -18.53 -1.04 1.09
C GLU A 47 -18.08 -0.03 2.14
N GLU A 48 -18.55 -0.17 3.39
CA GLU A 48 -18.26 0.74 4.51
C GLU A 48 -16.76 0.89 4.84
N ILE A 49 -15.94 -0.07 4.42
CA ILE A 49 -14.49 -0.03 4.65
C ILE A 49 -13.74 0.80 3.61
N LEU A 50 -14.41 1.28 2.55
CA LEU A 50 -13.79 2.05 1.46
C LEU A 50 -13.99 3.55 1.66
N ASP A 51 -12.90 4.25 1.97
CA ASP A 51 -12.86 5.71 2.02
C ASP A 51 -12.33 6.25 0.67
N LEU A 52 -13.18 6.95 -0.09
CA LEU A 52 -12.74 7.67 -1.30
C LEU A 52 -12.17 9.05 -0.92
N CYS A 53 -10.95 9.35 -1.38
CA CYS A 53 -10.23 10.58 -1.04
C CYS A 53 -9.83 11.36 -2.28
N ASP A 54 -10.53 12.47 -2.52
CA ASP A 54 -10.21 13.43 -3.57
C ASP A 54 -8.91 14.16 -3.26
N ILE A 55 -7.89 13.97 -4.09
CA ILE A 55 -6.57 14.56 -3.86
C ILE A 55 -6.54 16.08 -4.02
N SER A 56 -7.54 16.65 -4.71
CA SER A 56 -7.68 18.10 -4.87
C SER A 56 -8.21 18.81 -3.62
N ARG A 57 -8.77 18.04 -2.68
CA ARG A 57 -9.40 18.51 -1.43
C ARG A 57 -8.98 17.63 -0.24
N ASN A 58 -7.68 17.42 -0.11
CA ASN A 58 -7.11 16.59 0.94
C ASN A 58 -6.94 17.39 2.25
N PRO A 59 -7.42 16.90 3.41
CA PRO A 59 -7.36 17.67 4.66
C PRO A 59 -5.94 17.91 5.19
N MET A 60 -4.94 17.12 4.77
CA MET A 60 -3.57 17.20 5.28
C MET A 60 -2.71 18.17 4.45
N VAL A 61 -3.02 18.32 3.16
CA VAL A 61 -2.17 19.04 2.18
C VAL A 61 -2.94 19.97 1.24
N LEU A 62 -4.25 20.14 1.47
CA LEU A 62 -5.20 20.91 0.66
C LEU A 62 -5.33 20.38 -0.77
N ASN A 63 -4.39 20.71 -1.65
CA ASN A 63 -4.41 20.27 -3.05
C ASN A 63 -3.09 19.59 -3.40
N ALA A 64 -3.13 18.26 -3.48
CA ALA A 64 -2.00 17.42 -3.87
C ALA A 64 -2.09 16.93 -5.32
N SER A 65 -2.95 17.55 -6.15
CA SER A 65 -3.14 17.16 -7.55
C SER A 65 -1.88 17.29 -8.39
N SER A 66 -0.96 18.18 -8.00
CA SER A 66 0.34 18.38 -8.65
C SER A 66 1.42 17.43 -8.14
N TYR A 67 1.17 16.68 -7.07
CA TYR A 67 2.13 15.71 -6.54
C TYR A 67 2.15 14.45 -7.40
N TYR A 68 3.30 13.80 -7.43
CA TYR A 68 3.49 12.50 -8.07
C TYR A 68 2.47 11.48 -7.52
N PRO A 69 1.61 10.85 -8.35
CA PRO A 69 0.45 10.11 -7.86
C PRO A 69 0.75 8.96 -6.90
N LEU A 70 1.89 8.28 -7.06
CA LEU A 70 2.29 7.19 -6.17
C LEU A 70 2.62 7.67 -4.74
N VAL A 71 2.86 8.96 -4.53
CA VAL A 71 3.07 9.53 -3.18
C VAL A 71 1.74 9.71 -2.43
N TRP A 72 0.60 9.77 -3.12
CA TRP A 72 -0.69 10.01 -2.47
C TRP A 72 -1.04 8.93 -1.43
N ARG A 73 -0.67 7.67 -1.70
CA ARG A 73 -0.88 6.57 -0.75
C ARG A 73 -0.08 6.72 0.55
N PHE A 74 0.88 7.64 0.62
CA PHE A 74 1.63 7.94 1.83
C PHE A 74 0.96 8.99 2.73
N LEU A 75 -0.02 9.74 2.22
CA LEU A 75 -0.70 10.80 2.96
C LEU A 75 -1.41 10.35 4.25
N PRO A 76 -1.90 9.10 4.42
CA PRO A 76 -2.44 8.66 5.70
C PRO A 76 -1.42 8.76 6.85
N ALA A 77 -0.10 8.75 6.57
CA ALA A 77 0.93 8.94 7.59
C ALA A 77 0.91 10.34 8.23
N LEU A 78 0.20 11.31 7.63
CA LEU A 78 -0.01 12.66 8.15
C LEU A 78 -1.37 12.82 8.85
N ASP A 79 -2.25 11.83 8.75
CA ASP A 79 -3.58 11.89 9.35
C ASP A 79 -3.51 11.54 10.84
N ALA A 80 -3.97 12.45 11.69
CA ALA A 80 -3.96 12.29 13.14
C ALA A 80 -4.89 11.15 13.63
N GLN A 81 -5.86 10.74 12.81
CA GLN A 81 -6.82 9.68 13.13
C GLN A 81 -6.34 8.28 12.71
N VAL A 82 -5.19 8.17 12.06
CA VAL A 82 -4.64 6.89 11.60
C VAL A 82 -3.63 6.39 12.61
N ASP A 83 -3.92 5.27 13.28
CA ASP A 83 -3.01 4.63 14.24
C ASP A 83 -2.01 3.70 13.56
N LEU A 84 -2.44 3.03 12.50
CA LEU A 84 -1.63 2.10 11.73
C LEU A 84 -1.89 2.32 10.24
N MET A 85 -0.82 2.46 9.46
CA MET A 85 -0.90 2.60 8.01
C MET A 85 -0.16 1.46 7.33
N LEU A 86 -0.78 0.84 6.33
CA LEU A 86 -0.17 -0.11 5.40
C LEU A 86 -0.21 0.52 4.00
N SER A 87 0.96 0.83 3.43
CA SER A 87 1.05 1.34 2.06
C SER A 87 0.99 0.19 1.07
N ARG A 88 0.12 0.32 0.06
CA ARG A 88 -0.15 -0.72 -0.93
C ARG A 88 -0.31 -0.14 -2.32
N ASP A 89 0.20 -0.84 -3.32
CA ASP A 89 -0.15 -0.59 -4.72
C ASP A 89 -1.53 -1.19 -5.01
N LEU A 90 -2.34 -0.44 -5.76
CA LEU A 90 -3.73 -0.81 -6.01
C LEU A 90 -3.83 -2.10 -6.84
N ASP A 91 -2.85 -2.37 -7.68
CA ASP A 91 -2.76 -3.53 -8.56
C ASP A 91 -1.98 -4.71 -7.94
N SER A 92 -1.68 -4.68 -6.63
CA SER A 92 -1.03 -5.80 -5.94
C SER A 92 -1.98 -6.58 -5.03
N ASP A 93 -1.92 -7.91 -5.12
CA ASP A 93 -2.75 -8.80 -4.29
C ASP A 93 -2.27 -8.85 -2.83
N ILE A 94 -3.24 -8.85 -1.91
CA ILE A 94 -3.01 -9.13 -0.50
C ILE A 94 -3.07 -10.64 -0.33
N THR A 95 -2.01 -11.21 0.25
CA THR A 95 -1.84 -12.65 0.39
C THR A 95 -1.77 -13.06 1.86
N ALA A 96 -1.97 -14.35 2.14
CA ALA A 96 -1.77 -14.91 3.49
C ALA A 96 -0.33 -14.70 4.00
N ARG A 97 0.66 -14.71 3.08
CA ARG A 97 2.06 -14.42 3.38
C ARG A 97 2.26 -12.98 3.87
N GLU A 98 1.59 -12.02 3.23
CA GLU A 98 1.60 -10.63 3.69
C GLU A 98 0.97 -10.50 5.08
N GLN A 99 -0.21 -11.09 5.27
CA GLN A 99 -0.89 -11.07 6.56
C GLN A 99 -0.01 -11.64 7.68
N ALA A 100 0.67 -12.76 7.44
CA ALA A 100 1.57 -13.37 8.42
C ALA A 100 2.74 -12.45 8.78
N ALA A 101 3.37 -11.82 7.78
CA ALA A 101 4.44 -10.86 7.97
C ALA A 101 3.98 -9.59 8.72
N VAL A 102 2.79 -9.07 8.42
CA VAL A 102 2.21 -7.94 9.15
C VAL A 102 1.89 -8.35 10.59
N SER A 103 1.36 -9.56 10.80
CA SER A 103 1.03 -10.06 12.14
C SER A 103 2.27 -10.17 13.03
N GLU A 104 3.38 -10.69 12.49
CA GLU A 104 4.67 -10.75 13.19
C GLU A 104 5.23 -9.34 13.48
N PHE A 105 5.05 -8.39 12.57
CA PHE A 105 5.38 -6.98 12.82
C PHE A 105 4.52 -6.36 13.94
N LEU A 106 3.21 -6.64 13.95
CA LEU A 106 2.30 -6.09 14.96
C LEU A 106 2.65 -6.54 16.37
N GLN A 107 3.24 -7.73 16.52
CA GLN A 107 3.74 -8.24 17.80
C GLN A 107 5.00 -7.53 18.31
N GLN A 108 5.70 -6.74 17.48
CA GLN A 108 6.90 -6.03 17.89
C GLN A 108 6.57 -4.77 18.71
N GLU A 109 7.03 -4.70 19.95
CA GLU A 109 6.81 -3.53 20.82
C GLU A 109 7.66 -2.32 20.40
N ASN A 110 8.96 -2.54 20.15
CA ASN A 110 9.93 -1.48 19.88
C ASN A 110 10.17 -1.22 18.39
N LYS A 111 9.43 -1.90 17.52
CA LYS A 111 9.51 -1.75 16.07
C LYS A 111 8.20 -1.25 15.52
N THR A 112 8.24 -0.05 14.95
CA THR A 112 7.06 0.69 14.50
C THR A 112 7.10 1.00 13.02
N PHE A 113 8.15 0.61 12.29
CA PHE A 113 8.26 0.77 10.84
C PHE A 113 8.55 -0.57 10.17
N HIS A 114 7.62 -1.08 9.38
CA HIS A 114 7.68 -2.38 8.72
C HIS A 114 8.07 -2.23 7.26
N ILE A 115 8.92 -3.13 6.77
CA ILE A 115 9.30 -3.20 5.36
C ILE A 115 9.25 -4.66 4.88
N MET A 116 8.70 -4.89 3.69
CA MET A 116 8.65 -6.22 3.09
C MET A 116 9.30 -6.22 1.70
N ARG A 117 10.39 -6.98 1.55
CA ARG A 117 11.18 -7.16 0.32
C ARG A 117 11.12 -8.63 -0.12
N ASP A 118 10.07 -8.98 -0.84
CA ASP A 118 9.77 -10.37 -1.16
C ASP A 118 10.08 -10.78 -2.61
N HIS A 119 10.90 -10.04 -3.35
CA HIS A 119 11.30 -10.42 -4.71
C HIS A 119 12.76 -10.03 -4.99
N LYS A 120 13.42 -10.72 -5.91
CA LYS A 120 14.82 -10.42 -6.28
C LYS A 120 15.00 -8.98 -6.82
N ASP A 121 13.95 -8.39 -7.38
CA ASP A 121 13.97 -7.02 -7.90
C ASP A 121 13.56 -5.97 -6.84
N HIS A 122 13.30 -6.40 -5.60
CA HIS A 122 13.03 -5.50 -4.47
C HIS A 122 14.34 -4.96 -3.88
N THR A 123 15.09 -4.23 -4.71
CA THR A 123 16.47 -3.77 -4.47
C THR A 123 16.55 -2.34 -3.93
N ILE A 124 15.53 -1.90 -3.18
CA ILE A 124 15.47 -0.58 -2.56
C ILE A 124 15.14 -0.72 -1.08
N GLU A 125 15.60 0.22 -0.25
CA GLU A 125 15.43 0.12 1.20
C GLU A 125 13.96 0.10 1.62
N ILE A 126 13.12 0.93 1.01
CA ILE A 126 11.68 0.98 1.25
C ILE A 126 10.95 0.99 -0.10
N LEU A 127 10.22 -0.08 -0.39
CA LEU A 127 9.35 -0.12 -1.56
C LEU A 127 8.12 0.74 -1.36
N GLY A 128 7.55 1.23 -2.45
CA GLY A 128 6.38 2.09 -2.41
C GLY A 128 5.13 1.41 -1.86
N GLY A 129 4.88 0.15 -2.27
CA GLY A 129 3.65 -0.58 -1.99
C GLY A 129 3.74 -1.70 -0.95
N THR A 130 4.84 -1.83 -0.21
CA THR A 130 5.03 -2.97 0.73
C THR A 130 5.69 -2.56 2.05
N TRP A 131 5.16 -1.51 2.69
CA TRP A 131 5.61 -1.04 4.01
C TRP A 131 4.43 -0.66 4.91
N ALA A 132 4.65 -0.67 6.23
CA ALA A 132 3.66 -0.28 7.22
C ALA A 132 4.27 0.54 8.37
N VAL A 133 3.45 1.29 9.10
CA VAL A 133 3.92 2.11 10.23
C VAL A 133 2.88 2.24 11.34
N LYS A 134 3.30 2.01 12.59
CA LYS A 134 2.51 2.23 13.83
C LYS A 134 2.69 3.68 14.27
N LEU A 135 1.72 4.54 13.97
CA LEU A 135 1.74 5.98 14.22
C LEU A 135 1.28 6.35 15.64
N ASP A 136 0.57 5.47 16.33
CA ASP A 136 0.15 5.59 17.72
C ASP A 136 1.28 5.30 18.74
N HIS A 137 2.45 4.84 18.28
CA HIS A 137 3.55 4.42 19.15
C HIS A 137 4.70 5.44 19.23
N GLY A 138 5.01 5.88 20.46
CA GLY A 138 6.22 6.65 20.81
C GLY A 138 6.43 7.89 19.93
N LEU A 139 7.67 8.08 19.44
CA LEU A 139 8.02 9.21 18.56
C LEU A 139 7.72 8.95 17.08
N THR A 140 7.07 7.83 16.72
CA THR A 140 6.94 7.40 15.33
C THR A 140 6.17 8.41 14.49
N ARG A 141 5.02 8.91 14.97
CA ARG A 141 4.27 9.97 14.27
C ARG A 141 5.11 11.22 14.05
N HIS A 142 5.86 11.66 15.06
CA HIS A 142 6.72 12.83 14.93
C HIS A 142 7.78 12.63 13.83
N LEU A 143 8.42 11.47 13.78
CA LEU A 143 9.40 11.13 12.74
C LEU A 143 8.76 11.06 11.36
N MET A 144 7.58 10.44 11.24
CA MET A 144 6.84 10.36 9.98
C MET A 144 6.42 11.74 9.48
N VAL A 145 5.82 12.58 10.33
CA VAL A 145 5.46 13.95 9.98
C VAL A 145 6.70 14.74 9.54
N LYS A 146 7.82 14.60 10.23
CA LYS A 146 9.09 15.26 9.86
C LYS A 146 9.59 14.80 8.49
N GLY A 147 9.59 13.50 8.21
CA GLY A 147 10.02 12.94 6.93
C GLY A 147 9.08 13.34 5.80
N MET A 148 7.77 13.14 6.00
CA MET A 148 6.74 13.47 5.02
C MET A 148 6.69 14.96 4.69
N LYS A 149 6.81 15.86 5.66
CA LYS A 149 6.88 17.32 5.37
C LYS A 149 8.06 17.66 4.46
N LYS A 150 9.24 17.07 4.71
CA LYS A 150 10.41 17.29 3.84
C LYS A 150 10.24 16.68 2.46
N MET A 151 9.63 15.50 2.38
CA MET A 151 9.29 14.85 1.11
C MET A 151 8.37 15.73 0.25
N LEU A 152 7.30 16.27 0.84
CA LEU A 152 6.34 17.11 0.13
C LEU A 152 6.90 18.49 -0.24
N GLN A 153 8.03 18.89 0.34
CA GLN A 153 8.79 20.09 -0.02
C GLN A 153 9.87 19.82 -1.08
N ASP A 154 10.16 18.55 -1.40
CA ASP A 154 11.13 18.21 -2.44
C ASP A 154 10.55 18.62 -3.81
N PRO A 155 11.23 19.49 -4.60
CA PRO A 155 10.74 19.93 -5.90
C PRO A 155 10.44 18.77 -6.86
N THR A 156 11.13 17.62 -6.72
CA THR A 156 10.89 16.43 -7.53
C THR A 156 9.53 15.81 -7.28
N VAL A 157 8.88 16.05 -6.14
CA VAL A 157 7.52 15.54 -5.87
C VAL A 157 6.49 16.13 -6.84
N LEU A 158 6.79 17.28 -7.45
CA LEU A 158 5.96 17.90 -8.50
C LEU A 158 6.19 17.29 -9.88
N ASN A 159 7.09 16.31 -10.01
CA ASN A 159 7.36 15.63 -11.26
C ASN A 159 6.22 14.66 -11.59
N ILE A 160 5.23 15.13 -12.34
CA ILE A 160 4.08 14.33 -12.80
C ILE A 160 4.51 13.32 -13.91
N GLY A 161 5.80 13.30 -14.31
CA GLY A 161 6.29 12.57 -15.47
C GLY A 161 7.15 11.32 -15.19
N LYS A 162 6.68 10.19 -15.73
CA LYS A 162 7.37 8.98 -16.26
C LYS A 162 8.38 8.20 -15.41
N ASP A 163 8.99 8.75 -14.38
CA ASP A 163 10.01 8.04 -13.60
C ASP A 163 9.33 7.11 -12.60
N ARG A 164 9.33 5.80 -12.89
CA ARG A 164 8.93 4.78 -11.93
C ARG A 164 9.93 4.79 -10.76
N GLY A 165 9.42 4.73 -9.53
CA GLY A 165 10.24 4.61 -8.33
C GLY A 165 10.61 5.94 -7.66
N LEU A 166 10.12 7.09 -8.15
CA LEU A 166 10.32 8.38 -7.47
C LEU A 166 9.76 8.37 -6.04
N ASP A 167 8.60 7.76 -5.83
CA ASP A 167 8.00 7.49 -4.54
C ASP A 167 8.93 6.72 -3.58
N GLN A 168 9.64 5.72 -4.11
CA GLN A 168 10.61 4.93 -3.34
C GLN A 168 11.86 5.76 -3.03
N PHE A 169 12.37 6.50 -4.02
CA PHE A 169 13.49 7.41 -3.83
C PHE A 169 13.20 8.44 -2.73
N LEU A 170 12.00 9.03 -2.73
CA LEU A 170 11.57 9.99 -1.72
C LEU A 170 11.50 9.35 -0.32
N LEU A 171 11.00 8.12 -0.20
CA LEU A 171 11.02 7.37 1.08
C LEU A 171 12.46 7.13 1.56
N VAL A 172 13.37 6.71 0.68
CA VAL A 172 14.79 6.49 0.98
C VAL A 172 15.47 7.80 1.41
N ARG A 173 15.11 8.92 0.78
CA ARG A 173 15.71 10.22 1.07
C ARG A 173 15.25 10.81 2.40
N TYR A 174 13.96 10.69 2.72
CA TYR A 174 13.35 11.47 3.81
C TYR A 174 12.83 10.65 4.99
N VAL A 175 12.47 9.39 4.80
CA VAL A 175 11.89 8.52 5.84
C VAL A 175 12.90 7.50 6.35
N TRP A 176 13.59 6.80 5.45
CA TRP A 176 14.56 5.77 5.80
C TRP A 176 15.64 6.23 6.80
N PRO A 177 16.29 7.41 6.66
CA PRO A 177 17.34 7.82 7.59
C PRO A 177 16.79 8.06 9.00
N LEU A 178 15.54 8.52 9.12
CA LEU A 178 14.87 8.76 10.39
C LEU A 178 14.53 7.44 11.08
N ALA A 179 13.87 6.52 10.36
CA ALA A 179 13.50 5.21 10.89
C ALA A 179 14.75 4.39 11.28
N ARG A 180 15.80 4.44 10.45
CA ARG A 180 17.08 3.77 10.69
C ARG A 180 17.79 4.31 11.93
N LYS A 181 17.92 5.64 12.03
CA LYS A 181 18.57 6.28 13.17
C LYS A 181 17.81 6.01 14.48
N ALA A 182 16.47 5.99 14.43
CA ALA A 182 15.62 5.67 15.57
C ALA A 182 15.58 4.17 15.91
N ARG A 183 16.14 3.29 15.07
CA ARG A 183 16.18 1.83 15.23
C ARG A 183 14.79 1.16 15.33
N ILE A 184 13.77 1.79 14.75
CA ILE A 184 12.36 1.35 14.79
C ILE A 184 11.98 0.39 13.65
N ILE A 185 12.94 0.03 12.79
CA ILE A 185 12.69 -0.83 11.62
C ILE A 185 12.60 -2.30 12.03
N PHE A 186 11.58 -2.97 11.48
CA PHE A 186 11.44 -4.43 11.38
C PHE A 186 11.24 -4.77 9.92
N ALA A 187 12.06 -5.63 9.33
CA ALA A 187 11.97 -5.90 7.90
C ALA A 187 11.98 -7.39 7.60
N HIS A 188 11.12 -7.80 6.66
CA HIS A 188 11.17 -9.12 6.06
C HIS A 188 11.82 -9.04 4.70
N ASP A 189 12.77 -9.94 4.42
CA ASP A 189 13.51 -9.97 3.18
C ASP A 189 13.77 -11.40 2.72
N SER A 190 13.43 -11.70 1.46
CA SER A 190 13.63 -13.01 0.86
C SER A 190 14.95 -13.17 0.11
N PHE A 191 15.62 -12.07 -0.27
CA PHE A 191 16.76 -12.12 -1.22
C PHE A 191 17.96 -11.25 -0.79
N HIS A 192 17.71 -10.13 -0.14
CA HIS A 192 18.67 -9.06 0.12
C HIS A 192 18.89 -8.80 1.61
N CYS A 193 18.66 -9.81 2.46
CA CYS A 193 18.78 -9.69 3.92
C CYS A 193 20.18 -9.28 4.41
N MET A 194 21.21 -9.57 3.61
CA MET A 194 22.60 -9.14 3.88
C MET A 194 22.88 -7.70 3.43
N SER A 195 22.09 -7.17 2.50
CA SER A 195 22.24 -5.82 1.96
C SER A 195 21.56 -4.76 2.82
N TYR A 196 20.49 -5.14 3.55
CA TYR A 196 19.69 -4.21 4.34
C TYR A 196 19.68 -4.59 5.83
N PRO A 197 19.96 -3.64 6.74
CA PRO A 197 19.93 -3.91 8.18
C PRO A 197 18.50 -4.19 8.66
N PHE A 198 18.39 -4.87 9.80
CA PHE A 198 17.11 -5.20 10.46
C PHE A 198 16.20 -6.14 9.65
N SER A 199 16.79 -6.89 8.71
CA SER A 199 16.09 -7.87 7.89
C SER A 199 16.09 -9.25 8.56
N ILE A 200 14.94 -9.90 8.55
CA ILE A 200 14.74 -11.31 8.88
C ILE A 200 14.03 -12.01 7.73
N GLY A 201 14.00 -13.34 7.73
CA GLY A 201 13.20 -14.10 6.78
C GLY A 201 11.70 -13.95 7.04
N PHE A 202 10.87 -14.12 6.01
CA PHE A 202 9.42 -14.14 6.17
C PHE A 202 8.95 -15.33 7.04
N PRO A 203 7.85 -15.19 7.80
CA PRO A 203 7.37 -16.23 8.73
C PRO A 203 6.76 -17.45 8.05
N THR A 204 6.51 -17.39 6.74
CA THR A 204 5.94 -18.50 5.97
C THR A 204 6.81 -18.84 4.77
N GLN A 205 6.58 -19.99 4.14
CA GLN A 205 7.16 -20.33 2.84
C GLN A 205 6.28 -19.80 1.69
N ARG A 206 6.84 -19.79 0.47
CA ARG A 206 6.06 -19.50 -0.74
C ARG A 206 5.31 -20.76 -1.18
N GLU A 207 4.02 -20.62 -1.42
CA GLU A 207 3.22 -21.60 -2.16
C GLU A 207 3.81 -21.84 -3.58
N GLN A 208 4.22 -23.05 -3.93
CA GLN A 208 4.99 -23.27 -5.18
C GLN A 208 4.17 -23.12 -6.48
N SER A 209 2.86 -22.90 -6.40
CA SER A 209 1.93 -23.15 -7.52
C SER A 209 1.48 -21.92 -8.34
N GLU A 210 1.91 -20.69 -8.04
CA GLU A 210 1.35 -19.49 -8.69
C GLU A 210 2.40 -18.50 -9.22
N ALA A 211 2.19 -18.02 -10.45
CA ALA A 211 2.92 -16.89 -11.00
C ALA A 211 2.56 -15.62 -10.21
N GLY A 212 3.56 -14.80 -9.86
CA GLY A 212 3.33 -13.64 -8.99
C GLY A 212 3.19 -13.98 -7.50
N ASN A 213 3.70 -15.12 -7.03
CA ASN A 213 3.67 -15.47 -5.62
C ASN A 213 4.76 -14.74 -4.79
N PHE A 214 4.66 -13.41 -4.76
CA PHE A 214 5.44 -12.55 -3.86
C PHE A 214 4.60 -11.37 -3.38
N ILE A 215 4.90 -10.87 -2.19
CA ILE A 215 4.25 -9.66 -1.67
C ILE A 215 4.62 -8.47 -2.56
N GLY A 216 3.62 -7.77 -3.10
CA GLY A 216 3.79 -6.66 -4.04
C GLY A 216 3.79 -7.08 -5.51
N ALA A 217 3.49 -8.34 -5.82
CA ALA A 217 3.30 -8.77 -7.20
C ALA A 217 2.10 -8.05 -7.84
N VAL A 218 2.27 -7.61 -9.10
CA VAL A 218 1.19 -7.04 -9.90
C VAL A 218 0.24 -8.15 -10.30
N ARG A 219 -1.06 -7.94 -10.08
CA ARG A 219 -2.10 -8.85 -10.56
C ARG A 219 -2.10 -8.86 -12.09
N THR A 220 -1.97 -10.04 -12.68
CA THR A 220 -2.26 -10.24 -14.09
C THR A 220 -3.76 -10.09 -14.32
N VAL A 221 -4.19 -9.00 -14.97
CA VAL A 221 -5.62 -8.72 -15.26
C VAL A 221 -6.20 -9.62 -16.38
N ASN A 222 -5.51 -10.70 -16.75
CA ASN A 222 -5.88 -11.60 -17.85
C ASN A 222 -6.29 -13.01 -17.39
N GLU A 223 -7.12 -13.12 -16.35
CA GLU A 223 -8.05 -14.24 -16.30
C GLU A 223 -9.45 -13.70 -16.56
N PRO A 224 -10.10 -14.07 -17.69
CA PRO A 224 -11.55 -13.93 -17.75
C PRO A 224 -12.10 -14.69 -16.54
N LEU A 225 -13.03 -14.08 -15.81
CA LEU A 225 -13.91 -14.80 -14.89
C LEU A 225 -14.30 -16.10 -15.60
N LYS A 226 -13.81 -17.25 -15.14
CA LYS A 226 -14.33 -18.54 -15.62
C LYS A 226 -15.81 -18.51 -15.26
N MET A 227 -16.63 -18.28 -16.28
CA MET A 227 -18.05 -18.02 -16.20
C MET A 227 -18.85 -19.31 -15.93
N ASP A 228 -18.23 -20.29 -15.25
CA ASP A 228 -18.75 -21.65 -15.15
C ASP A 228 -19.24 -22.02 -13.75
N LYS A 229 -19.26 -21.10 -12.77
CA LYS A 229 -19.91 -21.32 -11.48
C LYS A 229 -21.23 -20.58 -11.26
N PHE A 230 -21.61 -19.68 -12.18
CA PHE A 230 -22.91 -19.01 -12.11
C PHE A 230 -24.01 -19.75 -12.89
N GLN A 231 -23.67 -20.57 -13.88
CA GLN A 231 -24.65 -21.36 -14.64
C GLN A 231 -25.13 -22.63 -13.92
N SER A 232 -24.37 -23.14 -12.94
CA SER A 232 -24.77 -24.33 -12.15
C SER A 232 -25.84 -24.02 -11.09
N LEU A 233 -26.06 -22.76 -10.73
CA LEU A 233 -27.03 -22.37 -9.70
C LEU A 233 -28.39 -21.94 -10.28
N MET A 234 -28.45 -21.66 -11.59
CA MET A 234 -29.66 -21.25 -12.31
C MET A 234 -30.32 -22.38 -13.12
N SER A 235 -29.76 -23.59 -13.12
CA SER A 235 -30.35 -24.79 -13.74
C SER A 235 -31.11 -25.69 -12.76
N LYS A 236 -31.28 -25.24 -11.50
CA LYS A 236 -32.00 -25.95 -10.43
C LYS A 236 -33.06 -25.10 -9.72
N LEU A 237 -33.51 -24.02 -10.36
CA LEU A 237 -34.74 -23.28 -10.07
C LEU A 237 -35.56 -23.20 -11.36
#